data_AF-A0A8C5RPQ0-F1
#
_entry.id   AF-A0A8C5RPQ0-F1
#
_cell.length_a   1.000
_cell.length_b   1.000
_cell.length_c   1.000
_cell.angle_alpha   90.00
_cell.angle_beta   90.00
_cell.angle_gamma   90.00
#
_symmetry.space_group_name_H-M   'P 1'
#
loop_
_entity.id
_entity.type
_entity.pdbx_description
1 polymer ?
#
loop_
_entity_poly.entity_id
_entity_poly.type
_entity_poly.pdbx_seq_one_letter_code
_entity_poly.pdbx_strand_id
1 'polypeptide(L)'
;EYSTAVNNLHTSIVTHRDEFFYGSGGISSCPPGGTLLGPPDSIVDLGYTEVSEDLFLEYLSSLGESIFRGDSYNLFDHNCNTFSNEVAQFLTGRKIPSYITDLPSEVLATPFGQALRPLLDSIQIQPPGGNTFSRHNGQS
;
A
#
# COMPACT_ATOMS: atom_id res chain seq x y z
N GLU A 1 -8.53 -15.90 4.20
CA GLU A 1 -9.05 -14.68 4.82
C GLU A 1 -8.15 -13.54 4.38
N TYR A 2 -8.71 -12.46 3.86
CA TYR A 2 -7.98 -11.33 3.31
C TYR A 2 -8.45 -10.08 4.05
N SER A 3 -7.51 -9.31 4.58
CA SER A 3 -7.86 -8.13 5.37
C SER A 3 -6.96 -6.98 4.98
N THR A 4 -7.49 -5.77 4.96
CA THR A 4 -6.66 -4.56 4.92
C THR A 4 -6.27 -4.24 6.36
N ALA A 5 -4.98 -4.04 6.59
CA ALA A 5 -4.50 -3.42 7.81
C ALA A 5 -4.42 -1.91 7.57
N VAL A 6 -5.14 -1.14 8.38
CA VAL A 6 -5.25 0.31 8.22
C VAL A 6 -4.67 0.95 9.47
N ASN A 7 -3.61 1.73 9.28
CA ASN A 7 -3.06 2.69 10.23
C ASN A 7 -3.28 4.10 9.70
N ASN A 8 -3.36 5.09 10.61
CA ASN A 8 -3.63 6.50 10.25
C ASN A 8 -2.64 7.13 9.24
N LEU A 9 -1.47 6.54 9.00
CA LEU A 9 -0.45 7.00 8.06
C LEU A 9 0.03 5.90 7.09
N HIS A 10 -0.56 4.71 7.15
CA HIS A 10 -0.09 3.54 6.42
C HIS A 10 -1.24 2.56 6.21
N THR A 11 -1.55 2.26 4.95
CA THR A 11 -2.51 1.22 4.59
C THR A 11 -1.79 0.10 3.87
N SER A 12 -2.12 -1.15 4.21
CA SER A 12 -1.53 -2.34 3.61
C SER A 12 -2.56 -3.44 3.40
N ILE A 13 -2.27 -4.35 2.46
CA ILE A 13 -3.08 -5.53 2.18
C ILE A 13 -2.45 -6.73 2.87
N VAL A 14 -3.21 -7.40 3.74
CA VAL A 14 -2.82 -8.65 4.37
C VAL A 14 -3.51 -9.81 3.65
N THR A 15 -2.69 -10.68 3.09
CA THR A 15 -3.12 -11.83 2.30
C THR A 15 -2.04 -12.90 2.27
N HIS A 16 -2.42 -14.17 2.08
CA HIS A 16 -1.46 -15.28 2.00
C HIS A 16 -0.48 -15.32 3.19
N ARG A 17 -0.91 -14.80 4.35
CA ARG A 17 -0.16 -14.65 5.61
C ARG A 17 0.92 -13.57 5.63
N ASP A 18 1.01 -12.74 4.60
CA ASP A 18 1.93 -11.61 4.53
C ASP A 18 1.18 -10.28 4.40
N GLU A 19 1.82 -9.20 4.83
CA GLU A 19 1.41 -7.82 4.64
C GLU A 19 2.17 -7.22 3.46
N PHE A 20 1.45 -6.59 2.54
CA PHE A 20 1.98 -5.95 1.34
C PHE A 20 1.62 -4.48 1.32
N PHE A 21 2.60 -3.63 1.00
CA PHE A 21 2.42 -2.18 0.99
C PHE A 21 3.31 -1.49 -0.02
N TYR A 22 3.03 -0.22 -0.29
CA TYR A 22 3.78 0.61 -1.21
C TYR A 22 4.32 1.86 -0.52
N GLY A 23 5.58 2.15 -0.78
CA GLY A 23 6.24 3.37 -0.34
C GLY A 23 7.28 3.83 -1.35
N SER A 24 8.11 4.79 -0.96
CA SER A 24 9.18 5.32 -1.81
C SER A 24 10.24 4.28 -2.22
N GLY A 25 10.31 3.15 -1.51
CA GLY A 25 11.13 2.01 -1.88
C GLY A 25 10.49 1.09 -2.93
N GLY A 26 9.24 1.34 -3.33
CA GLY A 26 8.44 0.44 -4.16
C GLY A 26 7.53 -0.46 -3.32
N ILE A 27 6.97 -1.49 -3.97
CA ILE A 27 6.18 -2.51 -3.30
C ILE A 27 7.08 -3.29 -2.35
N SER A 28 6.61 -3.52 -1.13
CA SER A 28 7.34 -4.21 -0.07
C SER A 28 6.42 -5.17 0.67
N SER A 29 6.99 -6.18 1.32
CA SER A 29 6.23 -7.09 2.18
C SER A 29 6.93 -7.39 3.51
N CYS A 30 6.13 -7.78 4.50
CA CYS A 30 6.55 -8.26 5.82
C CYS A 30 5.50 -9.20 6.41
N PRO A 31 5.80 -9.91 7.51
CA PRO A 31 4.75 -10.51 8.33
C PRO A 31 3.73 -9.44 8.79
N PRO A 32 2.45 -9.76 9.01
CA PRO A 32 1.44 -8.80 9.45
C PRO A 32 1.83 -8.08 10.74
N GLY A 33 1.88 -6.74 10.69
CA GLY A 33 2.35 -5.90 11.80
C GLY A 33 3.85 -5.95 12.03
N GLY A 34 4.62 -6.44 11.04
CA GLY A 34 6.07 -6.63 11.12
C GLY A 34 6.90 -5.39 10.81
N THR A 35 6.27 -4.28 10.40
CA THR A 35 6.95 -2.98 10.27
C THR A 35 7.25 -2.38 11.65
N LEU A 36 8.10 -1.36 11.71
CA LEU A 36 8.37 -0.61 12.93
C LEU A 36 7.12 0.12 13.49
N LEU A 37 6.05 0.24 12.69
CA LEU A 37 4.77 0.79 13.14
C LEU A 37 4.05 -0.17 14.10
N GLY A 38 4.39 -1.46 14.09
CA GLY A 38 3.77 -2.48 14.93
C GLY A 38 2.37 -2.88 14.47
N PRO A 39 1.52 -3.39 15.38
CA PRO A 39 0.17 -3.83 15.07
C PRO A 39 -0.71 -2.70 14.51
N PRO A 40 -1.67 -3.00 13.61
CA PRO A 40 -2.51 -1.97 13.02
C PRO A 40 -3.54 -1.40 14.01
N ASP A 41 -3.85 -0.11 13.87
CA ASP A 41 -4.91 0.59 14.59
C ASP A 41 -6.29 -0.01 14.29
N SER A 42 -6.49 -0.46 13.05
CA SER A 42 -7.74 -1.09 12.61
C SER A 42 -7.52 -2.11 11.51
N ILE A 43 -8.41 -3.11 11.45
CA ILE A 43 -8.43 -4.14 10.43
C ILE A 43 -9.79 -4.08 9.73
N VAL A 44 -9.77 -4.00 8.41
CA VAL A 44 -10.97 -3.99 7.56
C VAL A 44 -11.01 -5.29 6.76
N ASP A 45 -12.05 -6.08 6.95
CA ASP A 45 -12.30 -7.27 6.14
C ASP A 45 -12.75 -6.87 4.73
N LEU A 46 -12.00 -7.32 3.71
CA LEU A 46 -12.34 -7.10 2.30
C LEU A 46 -13.05 -8.32 1.69
N GLY A 47 -13.09 -9.45 2.37
CA GLY A 47 -13.71 -10.69 1.93
C GLY A 47 -12.70 -11.75 1.49
N TYR A 48 -13.05 -12.46 0.42
CA TYR A 48 -12.31 -13.62 -0.08
C TYR A 48 -11.94 -13.43 -1.55
N THR A 49 -10.85 -14.06 -1.97
CA THR A 49 -10.46 -14.16 -3.37
C THR A 49 -10.07 -15.59 -3.71
N GLU A 50 -10.22 -15.93 -4.98
CA GLU A 50 -9.78 -17.19 -5.57
C GLU A 50 -8.40 -17.07 -6.23
N VAL A 51 -7.81 -15.86 -6.23
CA VAL A 51 -6.46 -15.61 -6.75
C VAL A 51 -5.45 -16.39 -5.90
N SER A 52 -4.66 -17.21 -6.57
CA SER A 52 -3.56 -17.95 -5.92
C SER A 52 -2.43 -17.01 -5.53
N GLU A 53 -1.62 -17.44 -4.56
CA GLU A 53 -0.45 -16.69 -4.12
C GLU A 53 0.51 -16.41 -5.29
N ASP A 54 0.80 -17.42 -6.12
CA ASP A 54 1.69 -17.26 -7.29
C ASP A 54 1.19 -16.18 -8.26
N LEU A 55 -0.11 -16.18 -8.58
CA LEU A 55 -0.70 -15.20 -9.49
C LEU A 55 -0.68 -13.80 -8.87
N PHE A 56 -0.92 -13.70 -7.55
CA PHE A 56 -0.85 -12.45 -6.83
C PHE A 56 0.57 -11.86 -6.83
N LEU A 57 1.59 -12.70 -6.57
CA LEU A 57 2.99 -12.29 -6.59
C LEU A 57 3.46 -11.86 -7.99
N GLU A 58 3.00 -12.54 -9.05
CA GLU A 58 3.24 -12.11 -10.43
C GLU A 58 2.60 -10.76 -10.74
N TYR A 59 1.35 -10.56 -10.29
CA TYR A 59 0.66 -9.28 -10.42
C TYR A 59 1.40 -8.14 -9.71
N LEU A 60 1.84 -8.35 -8.46
CA LEU A 60 2.63 -7.36 -7.71
C LEU A 60 3.97 -7.05 -8.40
N SER A 61 4.64 -8.06 -8.97
CA SER A 61 5.87 -7.84 -9.75
C SER A 61 5.60 -6.92 -10.94
N SER A 62 4.54 -7.18 -11.70
CA SER A 62 4.15 -6.36 -12.85
C SER A 62 3.80 -4.91 -12.45
N LEU A 63 3.10 -4.75 -11.33
CA LEU A 63 2.81 -3.43 -10.75
C LEU A 63 4.09 -2.68 -10.36
N GLY A 64 5.02 -3.37 -9.68
CA GLY A 64 6.29 -2.80 -9.21
C GLY A 64 7.23 -2.39 -10.34
N GLU A 65 7.14 -3.03 -11.50
CA GLU A 65 7.89 -2.66 -12.71
C GLU A 65 7.23 -1.52 -13.50
N SER A 66 5.93 -1.29 -13.30
CA SER A 66 5.13 -0.34 -14.06
C SER A 66 4.76 0.90 -13.25
N ILE A 67 3.57 0.93 -12.65
CA ILE A 67 3.00 2.13 -12.06
C ILE A 67 3.38 2.32 -10.59
N PHE A 68 3.73 1.26 -9.86
CA PHE A 68 4.13 1.29 -8.44
C PHE A 68 5.64 1.14 -8.24
N ARG A 69 6.43 1.78 -9.11
CA ARG A 69 7.87 1.93 -8.87
C ARG A 69 8.10 2.89 -7.70
N GLY A 70 9.18 2.72 -6.95
CA GLY A 70 9.49 3.59 -5.80
C GLY A 70 9.64 5.07 -6.19
N ASP A 71 10.20 5.35 -7.37
CA ASP A 71 10.36 6.70 -7.93
C ASP A 71 9.05 7.39 -8.32
N SER A 72 7.94 6.64 -8.36
CA SER A 72 6.61 7.12 -8.70
C SER A 72 5.77 7.46 -7.47
N TYR A 73 6.35 7.32 -6.26
CA TYR A 73 5.65 7.58 -5.01
C TYR A 73 5.39 9.08 -4.82
N ASN A 74 4.13 9.40 -4.51
CA ASN A 74 3.68 10.73 -4.15
C ASN A 74 2.70 10.65 -2.96
N LEU A 75 2.97 11.41 -1.91
CA LEU A 75 2.20 11.39 -0.67
C LEU A 75 0.69 11.62 -0.87
N PHE A 76 0.29 12.44 -1.85
CA PHE A 76 -1.12 12.77 -2.08
C PHE A 76 -1.76 11.95 -3.18
N ASP A 77 -1.06 11.82 -4.31
CA ASP A 77 -1.65 11.34 -5.56
C ASP A 77 -1.32 9.85 -5.84
N HIS A 78 -0.27 9.31 -5.24
CA HIS A 78 0.21 7.95 -5.53
C HIS A 78 0.97 7.33 -4.35
N ASN A 79 0.23 6.81 -3.37
CA ASN A 79 0.74 6.39 -2.06
C ASN A 79 0.27 4.96 -1.68
N CYS A 80 0.47 4.55 -0.43
CA CYS A 80 0.04 3.24 0.06
C CYS A 80 -1.49 3.01 -0.05
N ASN A 81 -2.30 4.07 0.00
CA ASN A 81 -3.75 3.98 -0.14
C ASN A 81 -4.15 3.71 -1.59
N THR A 82 -3.50 4.36 -2.56
CA THR A 82 -3.76 4.09 -3.99
C THR A 82 -3.40 2.67 -4.35
N PHE A 83 -2.24 2.20 -3.87
CA PHE A 83 -1.82 0.80 -3.99
C PHE A 83 -2.82 -0.18 -3.38
N SER A 84 -3.17 0.03 -2.11
CA SER A 84 -4.09 -0.88 -1.40
C SER A 84 -5.46 -0.92 -2.05
N ASN A 85 -5.95 0.22 -2.56
CA ASN A 85 -7.21 0.28 -3.28
C ASN A 85 -7.17 -0.47 -4.63
N GLU A 86 -6.06 -0.41 -5.36
CA GLU A 86 -5.90 -1.15 -6.61
C GLU A 86 -5.82 -2.66 -6.38
N VAL A 87 -4.99 -3.07 -5.42
CA VAL A 87 -4.84 -4.48 -5.04
C VAL A 87 -6.14 -5.06 -4.48
N ALA A 88 -6.87 -4.32 -3.64
CA ALA A 88 -8.16 -4.73 -3.13
C ALA A 88 -9.15 -5.03 -4.27
N GLN A 89 -9.19 -4.17 -5.30
CA GLN A 89 -10.05 -4.36 -6.46
C GLN A 89 -9.64 -5.57 -7.29
N PHE A 90 -8.34 -5.78 -7.50
CA PHE A 90 -7.84 -6.96 -8.22
C PHE A 90 -8.23 -8.26 -7.49
N LEU A 91 -8.02 -8.33 -6.18
CA LEU A 91 -8.28 -9.54 -5.41
C LEU A 91 -9.78 -9.79 -5.23
N THR A 92 -10.56 -8.78 -4.86
CA THR A 92 -11.92 -8.96 -4.34
C THR A 92 -13.02 -8.27 -5.16
N GLY A 93 -12.65 -7.48 -6.17
CA GLY A 93 -13.58 -6.61 -6.89
C GLY A 93 -14.09 -5.43 -6.05
N ARG A 94 -13.58 -5.22 -4.82
CA ARG A 94 -14.01 -4.17 -3.89
C ARG A 94 -12.92 -3.14 -3.70
N LYS A 95 -13.34 -1.90 -3.44
CA LYS A 95 -12.47 -0.80 -3.03
C LYS A 95 -12.26 -0.80 -1.52
N ILE A 96 -11.17 -0.19 -1.07
CA ILE A 96 -11.02 0.12 0.36
C ILE A 96 -12.00 1.26 0.76
N PRO A 97 -12.38 1.39 2.04
CA PRO A 97 -13.26 2.47 2.49
C PRO A 97 -12.77 3.87 2.10
N SER A 98 -13.70 4.74 1.67
CA SER A 98 -13.35 6.06 1.12
C SER A 98 -12.70 6.98 2.15
N TYR A 99 -13.04 6.88 3.44
CA TYR A 99 -12.40 7.68 4.49
C TYR A 99 -10.86 7.48 4.57
N ILE A 100 -10.34 6.37 4.00
CA ILE A 100 -8.90 6.11 3.87
C ILE A 100 -8.33 6.81 2.63
N THR A 101 -9.02 6.69 1.49
CA THR A 101 -8.56 7.29 0.22
C THR A 101 -8.72 8.81 0.18
N ASP A 102 -9.67 9.35 0.93
CA ASP A 102 -10.02 10.77 0.93
C ASP A 102 -9.12 11.59 1.87
N LEU A 103 -8.43 10.95 2.81
CA LEU A 103 -7.57 11.58 3.81
C LEU A 103 -6.54 12.58 3.23
N PRO A 104 -5.81 12.28 2.13
CA PRO A 104 -4.87 13.25 1.55
C PRO A 104 -5.58 14.51 1.03
N SER A 105 -6.78 14.35 0.46
CA SER A 105 -7.59 15.46 -0.05
C SER A 105 -8.15 16.31 1.09
N GLU A 106 -8.56 15.69 2.19
CA GLU A 106 -9.02 16.40 3.39
C GLU A 106 -7.91 17.27 4.00
N VAL A 107 -6.67 16.76 4.06
CA VAL A 107 -5.51 17.53 4.53
C VAL A 107 -5.27 18.73 3.62
N LEU A 108 -5.26 18.54 2.30
CA LEU A 108 -5.07 19.60 1.32
C LEU A 108 -6.23 20.60 1.28
N ALA A 109 -7.45 20.23 1.69
CA ALA A 109 -8.57 21.17 1.76
C ALA A 109 -8.40 22.24 2.86
N THR A 110 -7.44 22.07 3.78
CA THR A 110 -7.16 23.03 4.84
C THR A 110 -6.18 24.13 4.38
N PRO A 111 -6.29 25.37 4.90
CA PRO A 111 -5.31 26.43 4.63
C PRO A 111 -3.88 26.04 5.03
N PHE A 112 -3.74 25.24 6.08
CA PHE A 112 -2.47 24.70 6.53
C PHE A 112 -1.87 23.70 5.52
N GLY A 113 -2.68 22.76 5.03
CA GLY A 113 -2.27 21.80 4.01
C GLY A 113 -1.85 22.47 2.70
N GLN A 114 -2.58 23.49 2.26
CA GLN A 114 -2.20 24.29 1.08
C GLN A 114 -0.86 25.02 1.28
N ALA A 115 -0.65 25.64 2.45
CA ALA A 115 0.58 26.35 2.75
C ALA A 115 1.81 25.42 2.81
N LEU A 116 1.62 24.18 3.28
CA LEU A 116 2.69 23.19 3.39
C LEU A 116 2.82 22.28 2.17
N ARG A 117 1.94 22.37 1.18
CA ARG A 117 1.95 21.46 0.02
C ARG A 117 3.34 21.30 -0.63
N PRO A 118 4.12 22.36 -0.91
CA PRO A 118 5.45 22.21 -1.49
C PRO A 118 6.42 21.39 -0.62
N LEU A 119 6.28 21.48 0.71
CA LEU A 119 7.06 20.67 1.65
C LEU A 119 6.56 19.23 1.66
N LEU A 120 5.24 19.03 1.71
CA LEU A 120 4.60 17.71 1.77
C LEU A 120 4.80 16.90 0.48
N ASP A 121 4.84 17.55 -0.69
CA ASP A 121 5.13 16.90 -1.98
C ASP A 121 6.53 16.28 -2.03
N SER A 122 7.46 16.79 -1.23
CA SER A 122 8.82 16.24 -1.12
C SER A 122 8.93 15.08 -0.12
N ILE A 123 7.87 14.79 0.64
CA ILE A 123 7.88 13.71 1.63
C ILE A 123 7.76 12.36 0.92
N GLN A 124 8.69 11.49 1.27
CA GLN A 124 8.75 10.11 0.81
C GLN A 124 8.54 9.22 2.05
N ILE A 125 7.54 8.34 2.00
CA ILE A 125 7.23 7.43 3.12
C ILE A 125 7.62 6.02 2.73
N GLN A 126 8.41 5.38 3.59
CA GLN A 126 8.69 3.96 3.53
C GLN A 126 8.69 3.41 4.97
N PRO A 127 7.67 2.65 5.37
CA PRO A 127 7.67 1.95 6.66
C PRO A 127 8.90 1.02 6.77
N PRO A 128 9.76 1.19 7.79
CA PRO A 128 10.89 0.30 8.01
C PRO A 128 10.42 -1.10 8.42
N GLY A 129 11.15 -2.14 8.02
CA GLY A 129 10.86 -3.54 8.39
C GLY A 129 10.26 -4.39 7.27
N GLY A 130 9.86 -3.77 6.15
CA GLY A 130 9.51 -4.50 4.93
C GLY A 130 10.74 -4.81 4.07
N ASN A 131 10.67 -5.92 3.34
CA ASN A 131 11.60 -6.26 2.28
C ASN A 131 11.02 -5.79 0.94
N THR A 132 11.82 -5.08 0.14
CA THR A 132 11.40 -4.64 -1.18
C THR A 132 11.12 -5.86 -2.06
N PHE A 133 9.96 -5.86 -2.70
CA PHE A 133 9.54 -6.92 -3.59
C PHE A 133 10.39 -6.87 -4.87
N SER A 134 11.29 -7.85 -5.04
CA SER A 134 12.05 -8.00 -6.27
C SER A 134 12.08 -9.48 -6.62
N ARG A 135 11.06 -9.94 -7.35
CA ARG A 135 11.12 -11.26 -8.00
C ARG A 135 12.02 -11.11 -9.22
N HIS A 136 13.34 -11.08 -9.00
CA HIS A 136 14.26 -11.36 -10.09
C HIS A 136 13.91 -12.75 -10.62
N ASN A 137 13.56 -12.80 -11.90
CA ASN A 137 13.21 -14.02 -12.62
C ASN A 137 14.43 -14.98 -12.60
N GLY A 138 14.53 -15.78 -11.56
CA GLY A 138 15.61 -16.72 -11.31
C GLY A 138 15.00 -18.10 -11.10
N GLN A 139 14.84 -18.82 -12.20
CA GLN A 139 14.69 -20.27 -12.17
C GLN A 139 15.79 -20.88 -11.29
N SER A 140 15.39 -21.76 -10.38
CA SER A 140 16.22 -22.89 -9.93
C SER A 140 15.38 -24.15 -10.06
#